data_AF-A0A529HUN2-F1
#
_entry.id   AF-A0A529HUN2-F1
#
_cell.length_a   1.000
_cell.length_b   1.000
_cell.length_c   1.000
_cell.angle_alpha   90.00
_cell.angle_beta   90.00
_cell.angle_gamma   90.00
#
_symmetry.space_group_name_H-M   'P 1'
#
loop_
_entity.id
_entity.type
_entity.pdbx_description
1 polymer ?
#
loop_
_entity_poly.entity_id
_entity_poly.type
_entity_poly.pdbx_seq_one_letter_code
_entity_poly.pdbx_strand_id
1 'polypeptide(L)'
;LHYNISRPVDWQDAAFLDLYHPMNQAVHEVVRSFHGSISAEHGIGQLKRDELIATAPPMAIELMRRVKAAFDPAGIMNPGKVI
;
A
#
# COMPACT_ATOMS: atom_id res chain seq x y z
N LEU A 1 9.99 11.84 -2.63
CA LEU A 1 10.79 11.65 -1.38
C LEU A 1 10.99 10.17 -1.18
N HIS A 2 12.23 9.71 -1.02
CA HIS A 2 12.51 8.35 -0.57
C HIS A 2 12.83 8.42 0.93
N TYR A 3 11.99 7.79 1.75
CA TYR A 3 12.14 7.79 3.20
C TYR A 3 12.47 6.38 3.67
N ASN A 4 13.69 6.20 4.16
CA ASN A 4 14.23 4.90 4.54
C ASN A 4 14.50 4.89 6.05
N ILE A 5 14.25 3.74 6.67
CA ILE A 5 14.57 3.49 8.08
C ILE A 5 15.56 2.34 8.13
N SER A 6 16.75 2.61 8.68
CA SER A 6 17.76 1.59 8.92
C SER A 6 17.63 1.04 10.33
N ARG A 7 17.89 -0.26 10.48
CA ARG A 7 17.92 -0.92 11.78
C ARG A 7 18.99 -0.29 12.70
N PRO A 8 18.74 -0.17 14.02
CA PRO A 8 19.78 0.17 14.98
C PRO A 8 20.94 -0.84 14.98
N VAL A 9 22.17 -0.39 15.21
CA VAL A 9 23.39 -1.22 15.07
C VAL A 9 23.29 -2.53 15.87
N ASP A 10 22.83 -2.45 17.12
CA ASP A 10 22.85 -3.58 18.07
C ASP A 10 21.60 -4.48 18.02
N TRP A 11 20.73 -4.31 17.02
CA TRP A 11 19.49 -5.07 16.90
C TRP A 11 19.62 -6.30 16.00
N GLN A 12 18.75 -7.28 16.19
CA GLN A 12 18.60 -8.39 15.25
C GLN A 12 17.71 -7.98 14.06
N ASP A 13 18.02 -8.48 12.86
CA ASP A 13 17.25 -8.18 11.65
C ASP A 13 15.77 -8.58 11.79
N ALA A 14 15.50 -9.78 12.30
CA ALA A 14 14.14 -10.28 12.46
C ALA A 14 13.29 -9.37 13.36
N ALA A 15 13.80 -8.99 14.53
CA ALA A 15 13.10 -8.12 15.47
C ALA A 15 12.80 -6.73 14.87
N PHE A 16 13.66 -6.22 14.00
CA PHE A 16 13.42 -4.97 13.28
C PHE A 16 12.37 -5.13 12.17
N LEU A 17 12.41 -6.23 11.43
CA LEU A 17 11.46 -6.51 10.35
C LEU A 17 10.06 -6.83 10.88
N ASP A 18 9.93 -7.36 12.09
CA ASP A 18 8.62 -7.54 12.75
C ASP A 18 7.88 -6.20 12.95
N LEU A 19 8.61 -5.08 12.98
CA LEU A 19 8.04 -3.73 13.07
C LEU A 19 7.63 -3.16 11.69
N TYR A 20 7.82 -3.89 10.59
CA TYR A 20 7.62 -3.35 9.24
C TYR A 20 6.20 -2.77 9.04
N HIS A 21 5.16 -3.48 9.46
CA HIS A 21 3.77 -3.00 9.34
C HIS A 21 3.47 -1.77 10.22
N PRO A 22 3.71 -1.79 11.55
CA PRO A 22 3.46 -0.62 12.38
C PRO A 22 4.32 0.59 11.98
N MET A 23 5.56 0.39 11.52
CA MET A 23 6.40 1.47 10.98
C MET A 23 5.78 2.10 9.73
N ASN A 24 5.36 1.30 8.74
CA ASN A 24 4.71 1.83 7.54
C ASN A 24 3.39 2.53 7.87
N GLN A 25 2.59 1.99 8.78
CA GLN A 25 1.34 2.63 9.23
C GLN A 25 1.60 4.02 9.81
N ALA A 26 2.59 4.15 10.72
CA ALA A 26 2.96 5.42 11.31
C ALA A 26 3.47 6.43 10.27
N VAL A 27 4.35 6.00 9.36
CA VAL A 27 4.86 6.86 8.27
C VAL A 27 3.73 7.31 7.35
N HIS A 28 2.86 6.39 6.93
CA HIS A 28 1.78 6.71 6.01
C HIS A 28 0.68 7.56 6.64
N GLU A 29 0.48 7.48 7.96
CA GLU A 29 -0.40 8.41 8.68
C GLU A 29 0.11 9.85 8.60
N VAL A 30 1.42 10.05 8.81
CA VAL A 30 2.04 11.36 8.60
C VAL A 30 1.87 11.80 7.15
N VAL A 31 2.19 10.95 6.17
CA VAL A 31 2.00 11.28 4.74
C VAL A 31 0.57 11.72 4.44
N ARG A 32 -0.43 11.00 4.97
CA ARG A 32 -1.86 11.33 4.80
C ARG A 32 -2.24 12.65 5.47
N SER A 33 -1.68 12.97 6.64
CA SER A 33 -1.92 14.25 7.32
C SER A 33 -1.47 15.46 6.49
N PHE A 34 -0.51 15.27 5.59
CA PHE A 34 -0.04 16.26 4.63
C PHE A 34 -0.69 16.11 3.23
N HIS A 35 -1.78 15.33 3.11
CA HIS A 35 -2.46 15.03 1.84
C HIS A 35 -1.54 14.40 0.78
N GLY A 36 -0.51 13.67 1.22
CA GLY A 36 0.42 12.95 0.36
C GLY A 36 -0.13 11.59 -0.11
N SER A 37 0.63 10.95 -1.01
CA SER A 37 0.33 9.61 -1.52
C SER A 37 1.23 8.55 -0.86
N ILE A 38 0.64 7.42 -0.47
CA ILE A 38 1.37 6.22 0.03
C ILE A 38 2.23 5.58 -1.07
N SER A 39 2.01 5.93 -2.33
CA SER A 39 2.78 5.47 -3.47
C SER A 39 2.95 6.60 -4.49
N ALA A 40 4.15 7.17 -4.54
CA ALA A 40 4.49 8.17 -5.54
C ALA A 40 4.87 7.54 -6.90
N GLU A 41 5.70 6.49 -6.89
CA GLU A 41 6.32 5.95 -8.13
C GLU A 41 6.16 4.43 -8.28
N HIS A 42 6.35 3.65 -7.21
CA HIS A 42 6.43 2.18 -7.30
C HIS A 42 5.07 1.45 -7.47
N GLY A 43 3.97 2.19 -7.40
CA GLY A 43 2.61 1.65 -7.50
C GLY A 43 2.12 0.91 -6.25
N ILE A 44 0.94 0.31 -6.38
CA ILE A 44 0.23 -0.39 -5.30
C ILE A 44 0.60 -1.87 -5.25
N GLY A 45 0.54 -2.56 -6.39
CA GLY A 45 0.81 -3.98 -6.50
C GLY A 45 -0.02 -4.81 -5.52
N GLN A 46 0.59 -5.82 -4.92
CA GLN A 46 -0.01 -6.58 -3.81
C GLN A 46 0.30 -5.92 -2.47
N LEU A 47 1.52 -5.40 -2.31
CA LEU A 47 2.06 -4.93 -1.03
C LEU A 47 1.21 -3.82 -0.39
N LYS A 48 0.70 -2.87 -1.19
CA LYS A 48 -0.07 -1.72 -0.69
C LYS A 48 -1.57 -1.83 -0.97
N ARG A 49 -2.03 -2.99 -1.46
CA ARG A 49 -3.43 -3.21 -1.88
C ARG A 49 -4.39 -2.96 -0.74
N ASP A 50 -4.13 -3.58 0.41
CA ASP A 50 -5.04 -3.53 1.54
C ASP A 50 -5.07 -2.12 2.15
N GLU A 51 -3.94 -1.39 2.13
CA GLU A 51 -3.90 0.01 2.54
C GLU A 51 -4.65 0.94 1.56
N LEU A 52 -4.54 0.72 0.25
CA LEU A 52 -5.34 1.43 -0.74
C LEU A 52 -6.83 1.26 -0.45
N ILE A 53 -7.28 0.02 -0.23
CA ILE A 53 -8.69 -0.29 0.06
C ILE A 53 -9.14 0.38 1.37
N ALA A 54 -8.28 0.43 2.38
CA ALA A 54 -8.60 1.01 3.68
C ALA A 54 -8.64 2.54 3.69
N THR A 55 -7.91 3.22 2.79
CA THR A 55 -7.68 4.67 2.88
C THR A 55 -8.24 5.48 1.71
N ALA A 56 -8.46 4.87 0.55
CA ALA A 56 -9.04 5.57 -0.59
C ALA A 56 -10.54 5.85 -0.39
N PRO A 57 -11.09 6.88 -1.05
CA PRO A 57 -12.53 7.11 -1.05
C PRO A 57 -13.29 5.83 -1.50
N PRO A 58 -14.33 5.40 -0.77
CA PRO A 58 -15.05 4.16 -1.11
C PRO A 58 -15.57 4.13 -2.55
N MET A 59 -16.01 5.28 -3.08
CA MET A 59 -16.43 5.41 -4.48
C MET A 59 -15.29 5.18 -5.48
N ALA A 60 -14.07 5.64 -5.18
CA ALA A 60 -12.93 5.39 -6.06
C ALA A 60 -12.64 3.88 -6.17
N ILE A 61 -12.67 3.17 -5.04
CA ILE A 61 -12.49 1.72 -5.01
C ILE A 61 -13.60 0.99 -5.79
N GLU A 62 -14.85 1.40 -5.60
CA GLU A 62 -15.98 0.83 -6.34
C GLU A 62 -15.84 1.04 -7.85
N LEU A 63 -15.44 2.24 -8.28
CA LEU A 63 -15.19 2.53 -9.69
C LEU A 63 -14.07 1.66 -10.25
N MET A 64 -12.95 1.51 -9.53
CA MET A 64 -11.85 0.65 -9.95
C MET A 64 -12.32 -0.80 -10.14
N ARG A 65 -13.11 -1.34 -9.21
CA ARG A 65 -13.66 -2.71 -9.29
C ARG A 65 -14.55 -2.88 -10.51
N ARG A 66 -15.41 -1.89 -10.82
CA ARG A 66 -16.26 -1.91 -12.03
C ARG A 66 -15.43 -1.90 -13.31
N VAL A 67 -14.41 -1.05 -13.38
CA VAL A 67 -13.49 -1.02 -14.52
C VAL A 67 -12.80 -2.37 -14.68
N LYS A 68 -12.26 -2.94 -13.59
CA LYS A 68 -11.62 -4.27 -13.62
C LYS A 68 -12.57 -5.36 -14.12
N ALA A 69 -13.81 -5.41 -13.62
CA ALA A 69 -14.79 -6.39 -14.05
C ALA A 69 -15.20 -6.23 -15.52
N ALA A 70 -15.24 -4.99 -16.04
CA ALA A 70 -15.56 -4.72 -17.43
C ALA A 70 -14.47 -5.23 -18.40
N PHE A 71 -13.19 -5.13 -18.02
CA PHE A 71 -12.07 -5.56 -18.86
C PHE A 71 -11.61 -7.00 -18.58
N ASP A 72 -11.79 -7.51 -17.37
CA ASP A 72 -11.35 -8.85 -16.95
C ASP A 72 -12.45 -9.59 -16.15
N PRO A 73 -13.58 -9.93 -16.80
CA PRO A 73 -14.68 -10.63 -16.13
C PRO A 73 -14.31 -12.04 -15.66
N ALA A 74 -13.28 -12.66 -16.24
CA ALA A 74 -12.78 -13.97 -15.84
C ALA A 74 -11.74 -13.91 -14.70
N GLY A 75 -11.28 -12.71 -14.32
CA GLY A 75 -10.31 -12.52 -13.23
C GLY A 75 -8.92 -13.07 -13.52
N ILE A 76 -8.51 -13.19 -14.79
CA ILE A 76 -7.24 -13.83 -15.18
C ILE A 76 -6.10 -12.82 -15.38
N MET A 77 -6.41 -11.52 -15.50
CA MET A 77 -5.41 -10.48 -15.68
C MET A 77 -4.81 -10.05 -14.34
N ASN A 78 -3.80 -10.80 -13.89
CA ASN A 78 -2.99 -10.46 -12.72
C ASN A 78 -3.78 -10.37 -11.39
N PRO A 79 -4.43 -11.47 -10.97
CA PRO A 79 -5.33 -11.48 -9.81
C PRO A 79 -4.62 -11.08 -8.51
N GLY A 80 -5.36 -10.40 -7.63
CA GLY A 80 -4.91 -10.04 -6.29
C GLY A 80 -3.95 -8.84 -6.24
N LYS A 81 -3.75 -8.10 -7.33
CA LYS A 81 -2.97 -6.86 -7.35
C LYS A 81 -3.89 -5.67 -7.57
N VAL A 82 -3.65 -4.58 -6.82
CA VAL A 82 -4.40 -3.31 -6.84
C VAL A 82 -5.82 -3.40 -6.26
N ILE A 83 -6.70 -4.24 -6.80
CA ILE A 83 -8.10 -4.42 -6.35
C ILE A 83 -8.58 -5.87 -6.49
#